data_AF-A0A0C1MXZ3-F1
#
_entry.id   AF-A0A0C1MXZ3-F1
#
_cell.length_a   1.000
_cell.length_b   1.000
_cell.length_c   1.000
_cell.angle_alpha   90.00
_cell.angle_beta   90.00
_cell.angle_gamma   90.00
#
_symmetry.space_group_name_H-M   'P 1'
#
loop_
_entity.id
_entity.type
_entity.pdbx_description
1 polymer ?
#
loop_
_entity_poly.entity_id
_entity_poly.type
_entity_poly.pdbx_seq_one_letter_code
_entity_poly.pdbx_strand_id
1 'polypeptide(L)'
;MRGKLAMSNDEYQNRLKLSFYEDTINLLKENAFEAIKDKLENQEDSFKKGIAFGYYEVFHLFQQQAEAFNISLKEVGLDDIDPERDLLGINKR
;
A
#
# COMPACT_ATOMS: atom_id res chain seq x y z
N MET A 1 -12.64 -22.71 -34.37
CA MET A 1 -12.68 -21.55 -33.46
C MET A 1 -12.96 -22.04 -32.04
N ARG A 2 -11.96 -22.04 -31.14
CA ARG A 2 -12.20 -22.37 -29.72
C ARG A 2 -12.86 -21.16 -29.07
N GLY A 3 -14.11 -21.33 -28.63
CA GLY A 3 -14.87 -20.28 -27.97
C GLY A 3 -14.15 -19.80 -26.71
N LYS A 4 -13.99 -18.48 -26.57
CA LYS A 4 -13.65 -17.86 -25.30
C LYS A 4 -14.78 -18.20 -24.33
N LEU A 5 -14.53 -19.04 -23.33
CA LEU A 5 -15.44 -19.19 -22.19
C LEU A 5 -15.54 -17.82 -21.51
N ALA A 6 -16.76 -17.27 -21.45
CA ALA A 6 -17.01 -16.06 -20.67
C ALA A 6 -16.80 -16.41 -19.18
N MET A 7 -16.13 -15.53 -18.43
CA MET A 7 -15.96 -15.69 -16.98
C MET A 7 -17.32 -15.76 -16.31
N SER A 8 -17.45 -16.58 -15.27
CA SER A 8 -18.62 -16.58 -14.40
C SER A 8 -18.76 -15.24 -13.67
N ASN A 9 -19.97 -14.93 -13.19
CA ASN A 9 -20.20 -13.72 -12.41
C ASN A 9 -19.31 -13.66 -11.16
N ASP A 10 -19.11 -14.79 -10.47
CA ASP A 10 -18.28 -14.84 -9.26
C ASP A 10 -16.80 -14.60 -9.56
N GLU A 11 -16.28 -15.20 -10.64
CA GLU A 11 -14.92 -14.93 -11.13
C GLU A 11 -14.74 -13.46 -11.49
N TYR A 12 -15.72 -12.86 -12.17
CA TYR A 12 -15.69 -11.44 -12.52
C TYR A 12 -15.69 -10.54 -11.28
N GLN A 13 -16.57 -10.80 -10.31
CA GLN A 13 -16.62 -10.03 -9.06
C GLN A 13 -15.34 -10.16 -8.25
N ASN A 14 -14.72 -11.34 -8.21
CA ASN A 14 -13.44 -11.53 -7.55
C ASN A 14 -12.32 -10.73 -8.22
N ARG A 15 -12.27 -10.69 -9.57
CA ARG A 15 -11.30 -9.86 -10.29
C ARG A 15 -11.50 -8.36 -10.01
N LEU A 16 -12.74 -7.88 -9.98
CA LEU A 16 -13.03 -6.49 -9.64
C LEU A 16 -12.57 -6.12 -8.22
N LYS A 17 -12.80 -6.99 -7.24
CA LYS A 17 -12.33 -6.77 -5.86
C LYS A 17 -10.81 -6.70 -5.80
N LEU A 18 -10.11 -7.59 -6.49
CA LEU A 18 -8.64 -7.56 -6.57
C LEU A 18 -8.15 -6.24 -7.17
N SER A 19 -8.70 -5.82 -8.31
CA SER A 19 -8.34 -4.54 -8.92
C SER A 19 -8.64 -3.34 -8.02
N PHE A 20 -9.75 -3.37 -7.27
CA PHE A 20 -10.07 -2.33 -6.29
C PHE A 20 -9.01 -2.26 -5.17
N TYR A 21 -8.57 -3.40 -4.64
CA TYR A 21 -7.53 -3.44 -3.61
C TYR A 21 -6.19 -2.94 -4.14
N GLU A 22 -5.79 -3.36 -5.35
CA GLU A 22 -4.55 -2.91 -6.01
C GLU A 22 -4.56 -1.38 -6.19
N ASP A 23 -5.65 -0.82 -6.71
CA ASP A 23 -5.79 0.63 -6.91
C ASP A 23 -5.79 1.39 -5.58
N THR A 24 -6.49 0.88 -4.57
CA THR A 24 -6.50 1.46 -3.23
C THR A 24 -5.10 1.52 -2.62
N ILE A 25 -4.30 0.44 -2.77
CA ILE A 25 -2.92 0.41 -2.27
C ILE A 25 -2.07 1.47 -2.98
N ASN A 26 -2.21 1.62 -4.31
CA ASN A 26 -1.50 2.67 -5.05
C ASN A 26 -1.88 4.08 -4.58
N LEU A 27 -3.17 4.35 -4.39
CA LEU A 27 -3.64 5.64 -3.86
C LEU A 27 -3.10 5.90 -2.45
N LEU A 28 -3.05 4.88 -1.60
CA LEU A 28 -2.46 5.02 -0.26
C LEU A 28 -0.96 5.37 -0.34
N LYS A 29 -0.22 4.79 -1.30
CA LYS A 29 1.21 5.10 -1.49
C LYS A 29 1.40 6.54 -1.92
N GLU A 30 0.65 6.98 -2.92
CA GLU A 30 0.68 8.37 -3.41
C GLU A 30 0.42 9.35 -2.27
N ASN A 31 -0.63 9.12 -1.48
CA ASN A 31 -0.95 9.97 -0.34
C ASN A 31 0.10 9.91 0.78
N ALA A 32 0.72 8.75 1.00
CA ALA A 32 1.81 8.62 1.96
C ALA A 32 3.04 9.44 1.54
N PHE A 33 3.42 9.39 0.26
CA PHE A 33 4.53 10.20 -0.26
C PHE A 33 4.25 11.71 -0.16
N GLU A 34 3.02 12.14 -0.46
CA GLU A 34 2.64 13.55 -0.27
C GLU A 34 2.65 13.94 1.21
N ALA A 35 2.21 13.07 2.12
CA ALA A 35 2.29 13.32 3.56
C ALA A 35 3.75 13.46 4.05
N ILE A 36 4.67 12.68 3.49
CA ILE A 36 6.10 12.80 3.80
C ILE A 36 6.66 14.12 3.29
N LYS A 37 6.32 14.51 2.06
CA LYS A 37 6.72 15.79 1.50
C LYS A 37 6.20 16.96 2.34
N ASP A 38 4.92 16.95 2.71
CA ASP A 38 4.31 17.99 3.53
C ASP A 38 4.94 18.06 4.94
N LYS A 39 5.24 16.90 5.55
CA LYS A 39 6.02 16.82 6.80
C LYS A 39 7.41 17.44 6.64
N LEU A 40 8.12 17.16 5.55
CA LEU A 40 9.47 17.68 5.30
C LEU A 40 9.49 19.19 5.09
N GLU A 41 8.47 19.73 4.43
CA GLU A 41 8.28 21.17 4.23
C GLU A 41 7.84 21.89 5.52
N ASN A 42 7.20 21.17 6.46
CA ASN A 42 6.60 21.74 7.67
C ASN A 42 7.07 21.01 8.95
N GLN A 43 8.38 21.00 9.18
CA GLN A 43 9.01 20.17 10.22
C GLN A 43 8.60 20.51 11.66
N GLU A 44 8.01 21.66 11.95
CA GLU A 44 7.53 21.99 13.30
C GLU A 44 6.06 21.62 13.52
N ASP A 45 5.33 21.26 12.46
CA ASP A 45 3.92 20.89 12.55
C ASP A 45 3.75 19.43 13.01
N SER A 46 3.34 19.25 14.27
CA SER A 46 3.12 17.93 14.86
C SER A 46 1.97 17.16 14.20
N PHE A 47 0.96 17.86 13.67
CA PHE A 47 -0.18 17.21 13.02
C PHE A 47 0.26 16.57 11.70
N LYS A 48 1.03 17.29 10.87
CA LYS A 48 1.59 16.78 9.62
C LYS A 48 2.53 15.59 9.84
N LYS A 49 3.38 15.65 10.88
CA LYS A 49 4.18 14.49 11.33
C LYS A 49 3.29 13.30 11.69
N GLY A 50 2.19 13.54 12.40
CA GLY A 50 1.23 12.51 12.78
C GLY A 50 0.60 11.81 11.57
N ILE A 51 0.24 12.55 10.51
CA ILE A 51 -0.30 11.96 9.27
C ILE A 51 0.72 11.02 8.63
N ALA A 52 1.98 11.44 8.50
CA ALA A 52 3.05 10.60 7.97
C ALA A 52 3.25 9.31 8.79
N PHE A 53 3.20 9.39 10.12
CA PHE A 53 3.25 8.21 10.98
C PHE A 53 2.01 7.32 10.83
N GLY A 54 0.84 7.89 10.57
CA GLY A 54 -0.36 7.13 10.27
C GLY A 54 -0.21 6.26 9.02
N TYR A 55 0.36 6.81 7.94
CA TYR A 55 0.65 6.03 6.73
C TYR A 55 1.70 4.95 6.96
N TYR A 56 2.74 5.23 7.75
CA TYR A 56 3.69 4.21 8.19
C TYR A 56 2.97 3.02 8.83
N GLU A 57 2.08 3.28 9.80
CA GLU A 57 1.37 2.21 10.52
C GLU A 57 0.45 1.41 9.58
N VAL A 58 -0.23 2.08 8.65
CA VAL A 58 -1.05 1.39 7.63
C VAL A 58 -0.21 0.42 6.82
N PHE A 59 0.90 0.86 6.24
CA PHE A 59 1.73 -0.03 5.41
C PHE A 59 2.41 -1.13 6.23
N HIS A 60 2.85 -0.82 7.44
CA HIS A 60 3.41 -1.83 8.34
C HIS A 60 2.41 -2.93 8.64
N LEU A 61 1.16 -2.58 8.96
CA LEU A 61 0.08 -3.54 9.20
C LEU A 61 -0.23 -4.39 7.97
N PHE A 62 -0.25 -3.80 6.77
CA PHE A 62 -0.46 -4.56 5.53
C PHE A 62 0.66 -5.57 5.27
N GLN A 63 1.92 -5.20 5.51
CA GLN A 63 3.05 -6.11 5.38
C GLN A 63 2.97 -7.27 6.37
N GLN A 64 2.62 -7.00 7.63
CA GLN A 64 2.39 -8.04 8.64
C GLN A 64 1.25 -8.99 8.28
N GLN A 65 0.17 -8.46 7.70
CA GLN A 65 -0.95 -9.29 7.21
C GLN A 65 -0.51 -10.17 6.03
N ALA A 66 0.22 -9.63 5.06
CA ALA A 66 0.74 -10.41 3.94
C ALA A 66 1.62 -11.57 4.46
N GLU A 67 2.51 -11.29 5.41
CA GLU A 67 3.32 -12.32 6.08
C GLU A 67 2.47 -13.37 6.78
N ALA A 68 1.48 -12.96 7.58
CA ALA A 68 0.59 -13.88 8.31
C ALA A 68 -0.20 -14.82 7.39
N PHE A 69 -0.53 -14.35 6.18
CA PHE A 69 -1.24 -15.14 5.16
C PHE A 69 -0.29 -15.89 4.20
N ASN A 70 1.03 -15.79 4.39
CA ASN A 70 2.04 -16.31 3.46
C ASN A 70 1.86 -15.80 2.02
N ILE A 71 1.45 -14.54 1.87
CA ILE A 71 1.33 -13.85 0.60
C ILE A 71 2.57 -12.99 0.43
N SER A 72 3.21 -13.05 -0.74
CA SER A 72 4.37 -12.20 -0.99
C SER A 72 3.95 -10.73 -1.13
N LEU A 73 4.80 -9.79 -0.67
CA LEU A 73 4.53 -8.37 -0.84
C LEU A 73 4.28 -7.97 -2.29
N LYS A 74 4.94 -8.65 -3.23
CA LYS A 74 4.74 -8.45 -4.67
C LYS A 74 3.32 -8.77 -5.15
N GLU A 75 2.70 -9.82 -4.60
CA GLU A 75 1.33 -10.21 -4.96
C GLU A 75 0.28 -9.21 -4.49
N VAL A 76 0.59 -8.42 -3.46
CA VAL A 76 -0.28 -7.34 -2.96
C VAL A 76 0.22 -5.95 -3.36
N GLY A 77 1.23 -5.87 -4.23
CA GLY A 77 1.79 -4.60 -4.70
C GLY A 77 2.40 -3.76 -3.58
N LEU A 78 3.16 -4.36 -2.67
CA LEU A 78 3.85 -3.71 -1.55
C LEU A 78 5.37 -3.93 -1.56
N ASP A 79 5.92 -4.53 -2.61
CA ASP A 79 7.36 -4.87 -2.72
C ASP A 79 8.25 -3.67 -3.08
N ASP A 80 7.65 -2.57 -3.52
CA ASP A 80 8.31 -1.32 -3.89
C ASP A 80 8.36 -0.28 -2.77
N ILE A 81 7.71 -0.55 -1.63
CA ILE A 81 7.66 0.35 -0.47
C ILE A 81 8.21 -0.32 0.79
N ASP A 82 9.17 0.34 1.43
CA ASP A 82 9.69 0.03 2.75
C ASP A 82 9.25 1.12 3.72
N PRO A 83 8.26 0.88 4.61
CA PRO A 83 7.72 1.92 5.48
C PRO A 83 8.77 2.55 6.40
N GLU A 84 9.74 1.78 6.89
CA GLU A 84 10.78 2.32 7.78
C GLU A 84 11.69 3.28 6.99
N ARG A 85 12.15 2.84 5.81
CA ARG A 85 13.03 3.65 4.96
C ARG A 85 12.30 4.85 4.37
N ASP A 86 11.17 4.59 3.71
CA ASP A 86 10.50 5.55 2.83
C ASP A 86 9.62 6.54 3.60
N LEU A 87 9.06 6.14 4.76
CA LEU A 87 8.14 6.98 5.53
C LEU A 87 8.73 7.48 6.86
N LEU A 88 9.64 6.74 7.48
CA LEU A 88 10.33 7.20 8.69
C LEU A 88 11.72 7.78 8.44
N GLY A 89 12.34 7.48 7.30
CA GLY A 89 13.73 7.85 7.02
C GLY A 89 14.72 7.04 7.87
N ILE A 90 14.32 5.89 8.38
CA ILE A 90 15.16 5.00 9.18
C ILE A 90 15.85 4.04 8.21
N ASN A 91 17.16 4.20 8.03
CA ASN A 91 17.97 3.19 7.35
C ASN A 91 18.38 2.12 8.37
N LYS A 92 18.04 0.85 8.11
CA LYS A 92 18.66 -0.28 8.84
C LYS A 92 20.17 -0.23 8.59
N ARG A 93 20.94 -0.09 9.67
CA ARG A 93 22.42 -0.12 9.65
C ARG A 93 22.93 -1.53 9.37
#